data_AF-A0A9P8CJ54-F1
#
_entry.id   AF-A0A9P8CJ54-F1
#
_cell.length_a   1.000
_cell.length_b   1.000
_cell.length_c   1.000
_cell.angle_alpha   90.00
_cell.angle_beta   90.00
_cell.angle_gamma   90.00
#
_symmetry.space_group_name_H-M   'P 1'
#
loop_
_entity.id
_entity.type
_entity.pdbx_description
1 polymer ?
#
loop_
_entity_poly.entity_id
_entity_poly.type
_entity_poly.pdbx_seq_one_letter_code
_entity_poly.pdbx_strand_id
1 'polypeptide(L)' 'MASGGLSPMPCGTGDISNPGSWEDVAELLVPELQKRGIYWNDYAVLYQGGTFTENMQVKPGQTLPHDDHPRAKLR' A
#
# COMPACT_ATOMS: atom_id res chain seq x y z
N MET A 1 14.04 -44.27 -9.14
CA MET A 1 14.19 -43.72 -7.77
C MET A 1 15.29 -42.67 -7.80
N ALA A 2 14.92 -41.40 -7.95
CA ALA A 2 15.78 -40.25 -7.66
C ALA A 2 14.85 -39.06 -7.49
N SER A 3 14.23 -38.99 -6.32
CA SER A 3 13.49 -37.82 -5.84
C SER A 3 14.50 -36.71 -5.58
N GLY A 4 14.79 -35.90 -6.60
CA GLY A 4 15.55 -34.67 -6.47
C GLY A 4 14.70 -33.64 -5.73
N GLY A 5 14.74 -33.68 -4.40
CA GLY A 5 14.15 -32.64 -3.56
C GLY A 5 14.85 -31.32 -3.84
N LEU A 6 14.09 -30.35 -4.32
CA LEU A 6 14.51 -28.95 -4.38
C LEU A 6 14.69 -28.48 -2.93
N SER A 7 15.91 -28.59 -2.40
CA SER A 7 16.26 -27.97 -1.13
C SER A 7 16.00 -26.47 -1.29
N PRO A 8 15.22 -25.82 -0.41
CA PRO A 8 15.06 -24.38 -0.49
C PRO A 8 16.45 -23.76 -0.33
N MET A 9 16.84 -22.99 -1.34
CA MET A 9 18.05 -22.18 -1.32
C MET A 9 17.94 -21.30 -0.07
N PRO A 10 18.92 -21.29 0.85
CA PRO A 10 18.93 -20.31 1.91
C PRO A 10 19.05 -18.96 1.22
N CYS A 11 17.98 -18.17 1.28
CA CYS A 11 17.99 -16.79 0.83
C CYS A 11 19.12 -16.07 1.57
N GLY A 12 20.25 -15.89 0.88
CA GLY A 12 21.32 -15.06 1.38
C GLY A 12 20.75 -13.65 1.53
N THR A 13 20.64 -13.20 2.78
CA THR A 13 20.46 -11.78 3.13
C THR A 13 19.15 -11.16 2.63
N GLY A 14 18.01 -11.76 2.94
CA GLY A 14 16.69 -11.12 2.90
C GLY A 14 16.35 -10.57 4.29
N ASP A 15 16.11 -9.28 4.38
CA ASP A 15 16.07 -8.45 5.60
C ASP A 15 15.25 -9.05 6.76
N ILE A 16 15.76 -8.90 7.99
CA ILE A 16 15.22 -9.32 9.31
C ILE A 16 13.71 -9.07 9.52
N SER A 17 13.07 -8.30 8.66
CA SER A 17 11.74 -7.72 8.87
C SER A 17 10.72 -8.07 7.79
N ASN A 18 11.05 -8.77 6.70
CA ASN A 18 10.08 -9.01 5.62
C ASN A 18 9.79 -10.52 5.45
N PRO A 19 8.52 -10.98 5.41
CA PRO A 19 7.26 -10.22 5.45
C PRO A 19 6.73 -9.89 6.86
N GLY A 20 7.24 -10.55 7.91
CA GLY A 20 6.61 -10.54 9.24
C GLY A 20 6.39 -9.15 9.86
N SER A 21 7.30 -8.19 9.65
CA SER A 21 7.12 -6.84 10.23
C SER A 21 5.94 -6.08 9.63
N TRP A 22 5.57 -6.34 8.38
CA TRP A 22 4.42 -5.68 7.75
C TRP A 22 3.11 -6.37 8.12
N GLU A 23 3.14 -7.68 8.31
CA GLU A 23 2.02 -8.47 8.85
C GLU A 23 1.68 -7.98 10.26
N ASP A 24 2.67 -7.84 11.15
CA ASP A 24 2.47 -7.31 12.50
C ASP A 24 1.87 -5.89 12.51
N VAL A 25 2.30 -5.02 11.59
CA VAL A 25 1.73 -3.66 11.45
C VAL A 25 0.26 -3.74 11.03
N ALA A 26 -0.07 -4.58 10.05
CA ALA A 26 -1.44 -4.73 9.56
C ALA A 26 -2.37 -5.35 10.61
N GLU A 27 -1.90 -6.34 11.36
CA GLU A 27 -2.71 -7.08 12.32
C GLU A 27 -2.81 -6.41 13.70
N LEU A 28 -1.73 -5.75 14.16
CA LEU A 28 -1.66 -5.19 15.51
C LEU A 28 -1.84 -3.66 15.53
N LEU A 29 -1.19 -2.93 14.62
CA LEU A 29 -1.16 -1.47 14.67
C LEU A 29 -2.35 -0.82 13.95
N VAL A 30 -2.66 -1.27 12.74
CA VAL A 30 -3.74 -0.68 11.93
C VAL A 30 -5.09 -0.65 12.66
N PRO A 31 -5.55 -1.72 13.35
CA PRO A 31 -6.83 -1.69 14.07
C PRO A 31 -6.83 -0.66 15.21
N GLU A 32 -5.70 -0.46 15.89
CA GLU A 32 -5.58 0.54 16.96
C GLU A 32 -5.58 1.97 16.39
N LEU A 33 -4.96 2.20 15.24
CA LEU A 33 -5.01 3.50 14.57
C LEU A 33 -6.41 3.82 14.02
N GLN A 34 -7.14 2.81 13.53
CA GLN A 34 -8.54 2.95 13.11
C GLN A 34 -9.45 3.27 14.29
N LYS A 35 -9.30 2.58 15.44
CA LYS A 35 -10.04 2.90 16.69
C LYS A 35 -9.82 4.35 17.15
N ARG A 36 -8.62 4.89 16.91
CA ARG A 36 -8.26 6.28 17.25
C ARG A 36 -8.68 7.30 16.19
N GLY A 37 -9.24 6.87 15.07
CA GLY A 37 -9.63 7.74 13.96
C GLY A 37 -8.46 8.37 13.20
N ILE A 38 -7.27 7.77 13.29
CA ILE A 38 -6.04 8.27 12.62
C ILE A 38 -5.86 7.61 11.26
N TYR A 39 -6.26 6.35 11.14
CA TYR A 39 -6.11 5.57 9.92
C TYR A 39 -7.46 5.40 9.21
N TRP A 40 -7.44 5.29 7.88
CA TRP A 40 -8.64 5.12 7.08
C TRP A 40 -9.29 3.75 7.33
N ASN A 41 -10.62 3.71 7.28
CA ASN A 41 -11.36 2.44 7.37
C ASN A 41 -11.54 1.78 5.99
N ASP A 42 -11.55 2.59 4.93
CA ASP A 42 -11.68 2.13 3.55
C ASP A 42 -11.03 3.16 2.60
N TYR A 43 -10.79 2.75 1.35
CA TYR A 43 -10.31 3.66 0.31
C TYR A 43 -11.39 4.66 -0.08
N ALA A 44 -10.99 5.93 -0.26
CA ALA A 44 -11.90 7.03 -0.56
C ALA A 44 -12.64 6.87 -1.90
N VAL A 45 -11.98 6.29 -2.91
CA VAL A 45 -12.57 5.99 -4.21
C VAL A 45 -12.70 4.48 -4.33
N LEU A 46 -13.92 4.00 -4.10
CA LEU A 46 -14.22 2.57 -4.05
C LEU A 46 -14.17 1.93 -5.45
N TYR A 47 -13.19 1.03 -5.60
CA TYR A 47 -13.12 -0.15 -6.46
C TYR A 47 -13.39 -0.08 -7.99
N GLN A 48 -13.72 1.05 -8.59
CA GLN A 48 -13.84 1.16 -10.06
C GLN A 48 -12.86 2.18 -10.66
N GLY A 49 -11.59 1.78 -10.78
CA GLY A 49 -10.63 2.52 -11.62
C GLY A 49 -10.14 3.86 -11.05
N GLY A 50 -10.33 4.10 -9.74
CA GLY A 50 -9.78 5.27 -9.06
C GLY A 50 -8.25 5.29 -9.12
N THR A 51 -7.70 6.45 -9.44
CA THR A 51 -6.27 6.74 -9.43
C THR A 51 -5.77 7.00 -8.01
N PHE A 52 -4.47 6.84 -7.83
CA PHE A 52 -3.80 7.15 -6.56
C PHE A 52 -4.06 8.59 -6.10
N THR A 53 -4.03 9.55 -7.02
CA THR A 53 -4.31 10.97 -6.72
C THR A 53 -5.70 11.16 -6.12
N GLU A 54 -6.72 10.49 -6.68
CA GLU A 54 -8.10 10.63 -6.21
C GLU A 54 -8.28 10.05 -4.80
N ASN A 55 -7.60 8.94 -4.49
CA ASN A 55 -7.60 8.35 -3.15
C ASN A 55 -6.89 9.25 -2.13
N MET A 56 -5.71 9.78 -2.47
CA MET A 56 -4.97 10.66 -1.57
C MET A 56 -5.68 11.98 -1.30
N GLN A 57 -6.34 12.54 -2.33
CA GLN A 57 -7.02 13.83 -2.23
C GLN A 57 -8.47 13.70 -1.78
N VAL A 58 -9.02 12.48 -1.69
CA VAL A 58 -10.43 12.19 -1.38
C VAL A 58 -11.36 12.95 -2.34
N LYS A 59 -10.99 12.98 -3.63
CA LYS A 59 -11.69 13.73 -4.68
C LYS A 59 -11.92 12.85 -5.91
N PRO A 60 -13.07 12.15 -5.98
CA PRO A 60 -13.42 11.36 -7.15
C PRO A 60 -13.46 12.22 -8.42
N GLY A 61 -12.91 11.71 -9.52
CA GLY A 61 -12.79 12.40 -10.80
C GLY A 61 -11.55 13.29 -10.95
N GLN A 62 -10.85 13.61 -9.85
CA GLN A 62 -9.62 14.41 -9.90
C GLN A 62 -8.37 13.50 -10.07
N THR A 63 -8.21 12.97 -11.28
CA THR A 63 -7.09 12.09 -11.63
C THR A 63 -5.74 12.82 -11.71
N LEU A 64 -5.78 14.12 -12.04
CA LEU A 64 -4.62 14.98 -12.17
C LEU A 64 -4.48 15.92 -10.97
N PRO A 65 -3.26 16.20 -10.50
CA PRO A 65 -3.09 17.12 -9.38
C PRO A 65 -3.46 18.56 -9.76
N HIS A 66 -3.94 19.30 -8.76
CA HIS A 66 -4.57 20.63 -8.82
C HIS A 66 -3.84 21.63 -9.71
N ASP A 67 -4.57 22.64 -10.21
CA ASP A 67 -4.05 23.69 -11.09
C ASP A 67 -2.92 24.51 -10.45
N ASP A 68 -2.88 24.57 -9.11
CA ASP A 68 -1.80 25.24 -8.36
C ASP A 68 -0.49 24.42 -8.33
N HIS A 69 -0.53 23.14 -8.70
CA HIS A 69 0.66 22.29 -8.71
C HIS A 69 1.58 22.66 -9.88
N PRO A 70 2.92 22.78 -9.70
CA PRO A 70 3.84 23.19 -10.76
C PRO A 70 3.69 22.40 -12.08
N ARG A 71 3.58 21.07 -12.00
CA ARG A 71 3.29 20.20 -13.15
C ARG A 71 2.02 20.58 -13.94
N ALA A 72 0.98 21.17 -13.33
CA ALA A 72 -0.22 21.58 -14.07
C ALA A 72 0.07 22.67 -15.11
N LYS A 73 1.15 23.44 -14.93
CA LYS A 73 1.62 24.46 -15.88
C LYS A 73 2.34 23.89 -17.09
N LEU A 74 2.65 22.59 -17.10
CA LEU A 74 3.41 21.90 -18.15
C LEU A 74 2.52 21.02 -19.06
N ARG A 75 1.20 21.19 -19.01
CA ARG A 75 0.26 20.44 -19.85
C ARG A 75 0.13 21.00 -21.26
#